data_AF-A0A8T0CD05-F1
#
_entry.id   AF-A0A8T0CD05-F1
#
_cell.length_a   1.000
_cell.length_b   1.000
_cell.length_c   1.000
_cell.angle_alpha   90.00
_cell.angle_beta   90.00
_cell.angle_gamma   90.00
#
_symmetry.space_group_name_H-M   'P 1'
#
loop_
_entity.id
_entity.type
_entity.pdbx_description
1 polymer ?
#
loop_
_entity_poly.entity_id
_entity_poly.type
_entity_poly.pdbx_seq_one_letter_code
_entity_poly.pdbx_strand_id
1 'polypeptide(L)'
;MKKALSILLLLPCLSFAKAPEVLENAMNGYLKDGNTAFITHLIKGSALEDEKSVLTQSNMISQIEAYYGALESWEVLADCPLTDRIRTTYYTMYYENGPVYGYLTTYKKKQGNEVTTKFLFHTEAERILPYTPIQKDQICDSNS
;
A
#
# COMPACT_ATOMS: atom_id res chain seq x y z
N MET A 1 51.15 12.77 20.42
CA MET A 1 50.03 13.26 19.58
C MET A 1 49.30 12.07 18.98
N LYS A 2 48.18 11.64 19.57
CA LYS A 2 47.34 10.55 19.03
C LYS A 2 46.28 11.18 18.12
N LYS A 3 46.38 10.94 16.81
CA LYS A 3 45.33 11.31 15.85
C LYS A 3 44.17 10.33 16.03
N ALA A 4 43.06 10.79 16.59
CA ALA A 4 41.82 10.03 16.61
C ALA A 4 41.21 10.08 15.21
N LEU A 5 41.23 8.95 14.52
CA LEU A 5 40.57 8.75 13.23
C LEU A 5 39.09 8.44 13.52
N SER A 6 38.22 9.46 13.47
CA SER A 6 36.77 9.24 13.52
C SER A 6 36.31 8.64 12.20
N ILE A 7 35.99 7.35 12.23
CA ILE A 7 35.29 6.66 11.15
C ILE A 7 33.81 7.04 11.25
N LEU A 8 33.35 7.84 10.30
CA LEU A 8 31.93 8.20 10.15
C LEU A 8 31.20 7.00 9.55
N LEU A 9 30.50 6.24 10.40
CA LEU A 9 29.61 5.15 9.98
C LEU A 9 28.42 5.75 9.21
N LEU A 10 28.48 5.70 7.88
CA LEU A 10 27.33 5.91 7.01
C LEU A 10 26.40 4.70 7.17
N LEU A 11 25.45 4.78 8.10
CA LEU A 11 24.31 3.87 8.12
C LEU A 11 23.50 4.11 6.85
N PRO A 12 23.34 3.13 5.95
CA PRO A 12 22.41 3.25 4.85
C PRO A 12 21.01 3.38 5.46
N CYS A 13 20.44 4.58 5.34
CA CYS A 13 19.04 4.79 5.64
C CYS A 13 18.25 3.99 4.61
N LEU A 14 17.77 2.81 5.00
CA LEU A 14 16.80 2.06 4.22
C LEU A 14 15.54 2.92 4.12
N SER A 15 15.43 3.71 3.06
CA SER A 15 14.22 4.48 2.77
C SER A 15 13.18 3.49 2.23
N PHE A 16 12.27 3.07 3.10
CA PHE A 16 11.02 2.46 2.66
C PHE A 16 10.27 3.47 1.79
N ALA A 17 9.65 3.00 0.70
CA ALA A 17 8.86 3.88 -0.15
C ALA A 17 7.69 4.46 0.67
N LYS A 18 7.52 5.78 0.65
CA LYS A 18 6.48 6.45 1.44
C LYS A 18 5.11 6.12 0.86
N ALA A 19 4.26 5.50 1.68
CA ALA A 19 2.87 5.21 1.33
C ALA A 19 2.10 6.48 0.90
N PRO A 20 1.10 6.38 0.01
CA PRO A 20 0.12 7.42 -0.15
C PRO A 20 -0.65 7.65 1.15
N GLU A 21 -0.92 8.92 1.45
CA GLU A 21 -1.65 9.33 2.64
C GLU A 21 -3.02 8.63 2.74
N VAL A 22 -3.67 8.38 1.60
CA VAL A 22 -4.93 7.62 1.54
C VAL A 22 -4.77 6.18 2.05
N LEU A 23 -3.69 5.50 1.68
CA LEU A 23 -3.40 4.14 2.18
C LEU A 23 -3.05 4.17 3.67
N GLU A 24 -2.21 5.12 4.08
CA GLU A 24 -1.81 5.26 5.48
C GLU A 24 -3.02 5.53 6.38
N ASN A 25 -3.90 6.46 6.00
CA ASN A 25 -5.14 6.73 6.71
C ASN A 25 -6.07 5.51 6.74
N ALA A 26 -6.18 4.77 5.63
CA ALA A 26 -6.98 3.56 5.57
C ALA A 26 -6.47 2.49 6.53
N MET A 27 -5.17 2.21 6.52
CA MET A 27 -4.57 1.18 7.37
C MET A 27 -4.60 1.56 8.85
N ASN A 28 -4.35 2.84 9.18
CA ASN A 28 -4.51 3.34 10.53
C ASN A 28 -5.96 3.22 11.02
N GLY A 29 -6.92 3.52 10.14
CA GLY A 29 -8.34 3.27 10.40
C GLY A 29 -8.65 1.79 10.61
N TYR A 30 -8.04 0.90 9.84
CA TYR A 30 -8.21 -0.55 10.03
C TYR A 30 -7.71 -0.97 11.42
N LEU A 31 -6.45 -0.69 11.73
CA LEU A 31 -5.83 -1.12 12.99
C LEU A 31 -6.57 -0.61 14.23
N LYS A 32 -7.23 0.56 14.12
CA LYS A 32 -7.93 1.19 15.23
C LYS A 32 -9.41 0.83 15.31
N ASP A 33 -10.10 0.91 14.19
CA ASP A 33 -11.58 0.94 14.12
C ASP A 33 -12.14 -0.19 13.21
N GLY A 34 -11.28 -1.06 12.68
CA GLY A 34 -11.66 -2.25 11.93
C GLY A 34 -11.86 -2.03 10.42
N ASN A 35 -12.27 -3.10 9.73
CA ASN A 35 -12.32 -3.14 8.27
C ASN A 35 -13.27 -2.13 7.60
N THR A 36 -14.32 -1.68 8.30
CA THR A 36 -15.25 -0.69 7.77
C THR A 36 -14.59 0.68 7.70
N ALA A 37 -13.75 1.02 8.69
CA ALA A 37 -12.96 2.24 8.67
C ALA A 37 -11.90 2.19 7.57
N PHE A 38 -11.28 1.03 7.34
CA PHE A 38 -10.36 0.82 6.22
C PHE A 38 -10.98 1.23 4.87
N ILE A 39 -12.12 0.62 4.51
CA ILE A 39 -12.78 0.89 3.23
C ILE A 39 -13.22 2.36 3.14
N THR A 40 -13.81 2.89 4.21
CA THR A 40 -14.28 4.28 4.28
C THR A 40 -13.16 5.28 4.01
N HIS A 41 -12.01 5.11 4.67
CA HIS A 41 -10.85 5.98 4.48
C HIS A 41 -10.20 5.79 3.10
N LEU A 42 -10.15 4.55 2.60
CA LEU A 42 -9.50 4.23 1.33
C LEU A 42 -10.19 4.88 0.13
N ILE A 43 -11.52 4.96 0.13
CA ILE A 43 -12.30 5.47 -1.01
C ILE A 43 -12.66 6.96 -0.88
N LYS A 44 -12.35 7.59 0.26
CA LYS A 44 -12.81 8.94 0.58
C LYS A 44 -12.47 9.98 -0.50
N GLY A 45 -13.49 10.71 -0.95
CA GLY A 45 -13.40 11.77 -1.93
C GLY A 45 -13.03 11.30 -3.34
N SER A 46 -13.13 10.00 -3.61
CA SER A 46 -12.91 9.39 -4.91
C SER A 46 -14.23 9.00 -5.58
N ALA A 47 -14.17 8.65 -6.87
CA ALA A 47 -15.34 8.16 -7.60
C ALA A 47 -15.84 6.79 -7.10
N LEU A 48 -15.10 6.12 -6.20
CA LEU A 48 -15.45 4.81 -5.67
C LEU A 48 -16.46 4.86 -4.51
N GLU A 49 -16.74 6.03 -3.92
CA GLU A 49 -17.66 6.15 -2.77
C GLU A 49 -19.06 5.54 -3.04
N ASP A 50 -19.54 5.68 -4.28
CA ASP A 50 -20.87 5.20 -4.70
C ASP A 50 -20.81 3.90 -5.53
N GLU A 51 -19.63 3.30 -5.67
CA GLU A 51 -19.43 2.13 -6.53
C GLU A 51 -19.84 0.84 -5.82
N LYS A 52 -20.78 0.10 -6.42
CA LYS A 52 -21.25 -1.19 -5.87
C LYS A 52 -20.14 -2.22 -5.71
N SER A 53 -19.09 -2.13 -6.53
CA SER A 53 -17.93 -3.01 -6.44
C SER A 53 -17.19 -2.89 -5.09
N VAL A 54 -17.27 -1.73 -4.43
CA VAL A 54 -16.67 -1.51 -3.11
C VAL A 54 -17.34 -2.35 -2.04
N LEU A 55 -18.65 -2.58 -2.13
CA LEU A 55 -19.36 -3.46 -1.19
C LEU A 55 -18.84 -4.90 -1.26
N THR A 56 -18.59 -5.39 -2.48
CA THR A 56 -17.98 -6.72 -2.67
C THR A 56 -16.62 -6.80 -2.01
N GLN A 57 -15.78 -5.78 -2.19
CA GLN A 57 -14.47 -5.71 -1.52
C GLN A 57 -14.63 -5.66 0.01
N SER A 58 -15.53 -4.86 0.55
CA SER A 58 -15.78 -4.81 2.01
C SER A 58 -16.17 -6.18 2.60
N ASN A 59 -16.93 -6.98 1.85
CA ASN A 59 -17.28 -8.33 2.27
C ASN A 59 -16.09 -9.30 2.18
N MET A 60 -15.22 -9.16 1.19
CA MET A 60 -14.03 -10.00 1.06
C MET A 60 -13.06 -9.79 2.21
N ILE A 61 -12.81 -8.54 2.63
CA ILE A 61 -11.88 -8.26 3.73
C ILE A 61 -12.40 -8.77 5.07
N SER A 62 -13.72 -8.74 5.27
CA SER A 62 -14.37 -9.31 6.46
C SER A 62 -14.22 -10.84 6.51
N GLN A 63 -14.33 -11.51 5.37
CA GLN A 63 -14.12 -12.97 5.27
C GLN A 63 -12.66 -13.35 5.51
N ILE A 64 -11.73 -12.56 4.98
CA ILE A 64 -10.30 -12.72 5.23
C ILE A 64 -10.04 -12.62 6.73
N GLU A 65 -10.48 -11.56 7.39
CA GLU A 65 -10.28 -11.36 8.83
C GLU A 65 -10.90 -12.47 9.68
N ALA A 66 -12.09 -12.96 9.30
CA ALA A 66 -12.73 -14.09 9.97
C ALA A 66 -11.93 -15.42 9.87
N TYR A 67 -11.11 -15.57 8.83
CA TYR A 67 -10.35 -16.80 8.59
C TYR A 67 -8.85 -16.68 8.94
N TYR A 68 -8.25 -15.50 8.70
CA TYR A 68 -6.84 -15.20 8.95
C TYR A 68 -6.61 -14.59 10.34
N GLY A 69 -7.65 -14.18 11.06
CA GLY A 69 -7.54 -13.54 12.37
C GLY A 69 -7.45 -12.02 12.26
N ALA A 70 -7.04 -11.36 13.35
CA ALA A 70 -6.93 -9.90 13.38
C ALA A 70 -5.77 -9.39 12.52
N LEU A 71 -5.90 -8.15 11.99
CA LEU A 71 -4.78 -7.44 11.36
C LEU A 71 -3.79 -6.98 12.44
N GLU A 72 -2.53 -7.35 12.32
CA GLU A 72 -1.47 -6.98 13.27
C GLU A 72 -0.65 -5.79 12.78
N SER A 73 -0.29 -5.79 11.49
CA SER A 73 0.55 -4.74 10.88
C SER A 73 0.43 -4.73 9.36
N TRP A 74 1.12 -3.79 8.72
CA TRP A 74 1.17 -3.69 7.27
C TRP A 74 2.47 -3.02 6.81
N GLU A 75 2.84 -3.21 5.56
CA GLU A 75 3.97 -2.50 4.95
C GLU A 75 3.77 -2.25 3.45
N VAL A 76 4.49 -1.25 2.93
CA VAL A 76 4.57 -1.00 1.48
C VAL A 76 5.67 -1.86 0.88
N LEU A 77 5.30 -2.68 -0.10
CA LEU A 77 6.24 -3.50 -0.87
C LEU A 77 6.93 -2.67 -1.96
N ALA A 78 6.15 -1.88 -2.71
CA ALA A 78 6.64 -1.08 -3.82
C ALA A 78 5.73 0.12 -4.08
N ASP A 79 6.33 1.23 -4.49
CA ASP A 79 5.62 2.39 -5.03
C ASP A 79 6.06 2.63 -6.47
N CYS A 80 5.09 2.67 -7.39
CA CYS A 80 5.31 2.66 -8.83
C CYS A 80 4.66 3.90 -9.45
N PRO A 81 5.38 5.03 -9.52
CA PRO A 81 4.88 6.22 -10.20
C PRO A 81 4.71 5.93 -11.71
N LEU A 82 3.49 6.10 -12.22
CA LEU A 82 3.18 5.97 -13.65
C LEU A 82 3.28 7.33 -14.36
N THR A 83 2.92 8.40 -13.65
CA THR A 83 3.10 9.81 -14.04
C THR A 83 3.23 10.66 -12.77
N ASP A 84 3.49 11.96 -12.90
CA ASP A 84 3.45 12.91 -11.76
C ASP A 84 2.10 12.94 -11.01
N ARG A 85 1.05 12.38 -11.61
CA ARG A 85 -0.31 12.41 -11.09
C ARG A 85 -0.89 11.03 -10.79
N ILE A 86 -0.21 9.95 -11.17
CA ILE A 86 -0.73 8.59 -11.06
C ILE A 86 0.38 7.71 -10.54
N ARG A 87 0.10 6.95 -9.49
CA ARG A 87 0.99 5.90 -9.00
C ARG A 87 0.21 4.67 -8.56
N THR A 88 0.88 3.52 -8.64
CA THR A 88 0.39 2.26 -8.08
C THR A 88 1.26 1.87 -6.91
N THR A 89 0.65 1.61 -5.76
CA THR A 89 1.36 1.19 -4.55
C THR A 89 0.94 -0.23 -4.21
N TYR A 90 1.92 -1.13 -4.08
CA TYR A 90 1.76 -2.51 -3.63
C TYR A 90 2.08 -2.58 -2.14
N TYR A 91 1.29 -3.35 -1.40
CA TYR A 91 1.41 -3.46 0.05
C TYR A 91 1.04 -4.86 0.54
N THR A 92 1.49 -5.18 1.74
CA THR A 92 1.12 -6.40 2.47
C THR A 92 0.44 -6.02 3.77
N MET A 93 -0.62 -6.74 4.09
CA MET A 93 -1.31 -6.74 5.39
C MET A 93 -0.95 -8.03 6.10
N TYR A 94 -0.42 -7.93 7.32
CA TYR A 94 -0.04 -9.07 8.14
C TYR A 94 -1.15 -9.37 9.14
N TYR A 95 -1.86 -10.47 8.93
CA TYR A 95 -2.84 -11.00 9.86
C TYR A 95 -2.23 -12.14 10.69
N GLU A 96 -2.85 -12.46 11.83
CA GLU A 96 -2.37 -13.48 12.78
C GLU A 96 -1.97 -14.82 12.13
N ASN A 97 -2.74 -15.28 11.13
CA ASN A 97 -2.55 -16.58 10.49
C ASN A 97 -2.08 -16.50 9.03
N GLY A 98 -1.72 -15.32 8.53
CA GLY A 98 -1.12 -15.20 7.19
C GLY A 98 -1.14 -13.79 6.59
N PRO A 99 -0.41 -13.58 5.50
CA PRO A 99 -0.41 -12.31 4.79
C PRO A 99 -1.57 -12.19 3.80
N VAL A 100 -1.99 -10.96 3.58
CA VAL A 100 -2.83 -10.57 2.43
C VAL A 100 -2.13 -9.49 1.65
N TYR A 101 -2.08 -9.68 0.34
CA TYR A 101 -1.42 -8.77 -0.58
C TYR A 101 -2.44 -7.82 -1.15
N GLY A 102 -2.05 -6.57 -1.36
CA GLY A 102 -2.90 -5.58 -2.01
C GLY A 102 -2.13 -4.66 -2.92
N TYR A 103 -2.88 -4.01 -3.81
CA TYR A 103 -2.41 -2.83 -4.50
C TYR A 103 -3.53 -1.79 -4.56
N LEU A 104 -3.13 -0.52 -4.65
CA LEU A 104 -4.03 0.56 -5.05
C LEU A 104 -3.37 1.42 -6.12
N THR A 105 -4.21 2.01 -6.97
CA THR A 105 -3.81 3.11 -7.84
C THR A 105 -4.41 4.40 -7.29
N THR A 106 -3.57 5.42 -7.14
CA THR A 106 -3.98 6.76 -6.72
C THR A 106 -3.89 7.75 -7.86
N TYR A 107 -4.70 8.80 -7.77
CA TYR A 107 -4.67 9.95 -8.66
C TYR A 107 -4.57 11.26 -7.89
N LYS A 108 -3.56 12.06 -8.22
CA LYS A 108 -3.38 13.41 -7.68
C LYS A 108 -4.28 14.42 -8.39
N LYS A 109 -5.27 14.92 -7.66
CA LYS A 109 -6.17 15.99 -8.12
C LYS A 109 -5.42 17.31 -8.25
N LYS A 110 -5.97 18.25 -9.03
CA LYS A 110 -5.36 19.58 -9.24
C LYS A 110 -5.17 20.35 -7.92
N GLN A 111 -6.04 20.13 -6.92
CA GLN A 111 -5.91 20.75 -5.60
C GLN A 111 -4.79 20.13 -4.74
N GLY A 112 -4.08 19.11 -5.24
CA GLY A 112 -2.92 18.52 -4.59
C GLY A 112 -3.20 17.24 -3.80
N ASN A 113 -4.47 16.96 -3.46
CA ASN A 113 -4.84 15.73 -2.77
C ASN A 113 -4.89 14.51 -3.69
N GLU A 114 -4.43 13.37 -3.17
CA GLU A 114 -4.53 12.07 -3.82
C GLU A 114 -5.82 11.36 -3.44
N VAL A 115 -6.39 10.61 -4.38
CA VAL A 115 -7.60 9.79 -4.18
C VAL A 115 -7.40 8.41 -4.80
N THR A 116 -8.00 7.38 -4.22
CA THR A 116 -7.95 6.01 -4.76
C THR A 116 -8.85 5.88 -5.99
N THR A 117 -8.30 5.45 -7.11
CA THR A 117 -9.06 5.18 -8.34
C THR A 117 -9.27 3.69 -8.58
N LYS A 118 -8.45 2.84 -7.97
CA LYS A 118 -8.57 1.39 -8.01
C LYS A 118 -7.90 0.78 -6.79
N PHE A 119 -8.45 -0.30 -6.27
CA PHE A 119 -7.77 -1.13 -5.28
C PHE A 119 -8.20 -2.60 -5.41
N LEU A 120 -7.30 -3.51 -5.09
CA LEU A 120 -7.56 -4.94 -5.02
C LEU A 120 -6.69 -5.55 -3.93
N PHE A 121 -7.17 -6.62 -3.31
CA PHE A 121 -6.39 -7.44 -2.39
C PHE A 121 -6.74 -8.92 -2.59
N HIS A 122 -5.81 -9.79 -2.24
CA HIS A 122 -5.95 -11.24 -2.31
C HIS A 122 -4.96 -11.91 -1.35
N THR A 123 -5.31 -13.11 -0.90
CA THR A 123 -4.43 -13.99 -0.12
C THR A 123 -3.33 -14.67 -0.95
N GLU A 124 -3.42 -14.59 -2.28
CA GLU A 124 -2.49 -15.20 -3.23
C GLU A 124 -1.66 -14.06 -3.83
N ALA A 125 -0.35 -14.09 -3.61
CA ALA A 125 0.54 -13.02 -4.04
C ALA A 125 0.51 -12.86 -5.58
N GLU A 126 0.45 -13.96 -6.31
CA GLU A 126 0.39 -14.04 -7.77
C GLU A 126 -0.86 -13.42 -8.40
N ARG A 127 -1.91 -13.15 -7.60
CA ARG A 127 -3.13 -12.44 -8.04
C ARG A 127 -2.99 -10.93 -7.96
N ILE A 128 -2.00 -10.45 -7.22
CA ILE A 128 -1.80 -9.04 -6.87
C ILE A 128 -0.51 -8.53 -7.49
N LEU A 129 0.59 -9.25 -7.22
CA LEU A 129 1.91 -8.92 -7.70
C LEU A 129 2.02 -9.28 -9.19
N PRO A 130 2.76 -8.48 -9.98
CA PRO A 130 3.06 -8.85 -11.35
C PRO A 130 3.79 -10.21 -11.39
N TYR A 131 3.43 -11.07 -12.34
CA TYR A 131 3.89 -12.47 -12.46
C TYR A 131 5.40 -12.63 -12.72
N THR A 132 6.08 -11.54 -13.05
CA THR A 132 7.53 -11.49 -13.18
C THR A 132 8.10 -11.01 -11.85
N PRO A 133 9.17 -11.61 -11.29
CA PRO A 133 9.95 -10.96 -10.26
C PRO A 133 10.61 -9.74 -10.92
N ILE A 134 9.88 -8.64 -10.97
CA ILE A 134 10.40 -7.40 -11.50
C ILE A 134 11.40 -6.93 -10.46
N GLN A 135 12.67 -6.92 -10.82
CA GLN A 135 13.67 -6.25 -10.03
C GLN A 135 13.21 -4.79 -9.82
N LYS A 136 13.40 -4.26 -8.62
CA LYS A 136 12.87 -2.95 -8.19
C LYS A 136 13.17 -1.81 -9.19
N ASP A 137 14.27 -1.92 -9.92
CA ASP A 137 14.72 -1.03 -10.98
C ASP A 137 13.93 -1.15 -12.29
N GLN A 138 13.45 -2.35 -12.67
CA GLN A 138 12.73 -2.57 -13.93
C GLN A 138 11.23 -2.22 -13.90
N ILE A 139 10.67 -1.86 -12.74
CA ILE A 139 9.26 -1.39 -12.66
C ILE A 139 9.17 0.12 -12.99
N CYS A 140 10.23 0.89 -12.67
CA CYS A 140 10.14 2.34 -12.57
C CYS A 140 11.20 3.11 -13.37
N ASP A 141 12.21 2.45 -13.97
CA ASP A 141 13.13 3.11 -14.90
C ASP A 141 12.67 2.93 -16.36
N SER A 142 11.88 3.89 -16.86
CA SER A 142 11.81 4.17 -18.30
C SER A 142 12.86 5.23 -18.67
N ASN A 143 14.13 4.85 -18.66
CA ASN A 143 15.18 5.60 -19.35
C ASN A 143 15.82 4.71 -20.41
N SER A 144 15.19 4.72 -21.59
CA SER A 144 15.83 4.53 -22.89
C SER A 144 15.13 5.43 -23.89
#